data_AF-A0A327NGG9-F1
#
_entry.id   AF-A0A327NGG9-F1
#
_cell.length_a   1.000
_cell.length_b   1.000
_cell.length_c   1.000
_cell.angle_alpha   90.00
_cell.angle_beta   90.00
_cell.angle_gamma   90.00
#
_symmetry.space_group_name_H-M   'P 1'
#
loop_
_entity.id
_entity.type
_entity.pdbx_description
1 polymer ?
#
loop_
_entity_poly.entity_id
_entity_poly.type
_entity_poly.pdbx_seq_one_letter_code
_entity_poly.pdbx_strand_id
1 'polypeptide(L)' 'MLEYFLRNKGTVLSREEITQNVWDMPLEASTNLLNVYMNSLRRKIDKDFETKLIHTRKGIGFVMKE' A
#
# COMPACT_ATOMS: atom_id res chain seq x y z
N MET A 1 -4.26 5.82 4.40
CA MET A 1 -3.65 4.69 3.67
C MET A 1 -4.21 3.33 4.04
N LEU A 2 -4.12 2.87 5.30
CA LEU A 2 -4.69 1.55 5.68
C LEU A 2 -6.18 1.44 5.35
N GLU A 3 -6.96 2.47 5.68
CA GLU A 3 -8.38 2.54 5.30
C GLU A 3 -8.60 2.37 3.80
N TYR A 4 -7.76 2.99 2.96
CA TYR A 4 -7.83 2.87 1.52
C TYR A 4 -7.57 1.43 1.04
N PHE A 5 -6.62 0.72 1.65
CA PHE A 5 -6.39 -0.71 1.40
C PHE A 5 -7.55 -1.58 1.87
N LEU A 6 -8.16 -1.28 3.02
CA LEU A 6 -9.31 -2.01 3.54
C LEU A 6 -10.55 -1.82 2.67
N ARG A 7 -10.80 -0.60 2.20
CA ARG A 7 -11.89 -0.29 1.25
C ARG A 7 -11.72 -1.00 -0.10
N ASN A 8 -10.48 -1.31 -0.47
CA ASN A 8 -10.11 -1.97 -1.73
C ASN A 8 -9.48 -3.37 -1.50
N LYS A 9 -9.92 -4.09 -0.47
CA LYS A 9 -9.40 -5.44 -0.16
C LYS A 9 -9.59 -6.37 -1.35
N GLY A 10 -8.55 -7.12 -1.72
CA GLY A 10 -8.54 -8.01 -2.87
C GLY A 10 -8.22 -7.34 -4.22
N THR A 11 -8.26 -6.00 -4.29
CA THR A 11 -7.94 -5.25 -5.51
C THR A 11 -6.45 -4.90 -5.56
N VAL A 12 -5.86 -4.99 -6.75
CA VAL A 12 -4.49 -4.52 -6.98
C VAL A 12 -4.54 -3.01 -7.16
N LEU A 13 -3.88 -2.28 -6.27
CA LEU A 13 -3.75 -0.83 -6.30
C LEU A 13 -2.37 -0.45 -6.83
N SER A 14 -2.35 0.33 -7.90
CA SER A 14 -1.11 0.88 -8.48
C SER A 14 -0.47 1.93 -7.57
N ARG A 15 0.78 2.27 -7.85
CA ARG A 15 1.46 3.31 -7.10
C ARG A 15 0.82 4.67 -7.32
N GLU A 16 0.48 5.01 -8.57
CA GLU A 16 -0.25 6.24 -8.89
C GLU A 16 -1.58 6.34 -8.15
N GLU A 17 -2.40 5.28 -8.17
CA GLU A 17 -3.72 5.30 -7.52
C GLU A 17 -3.60 5.54 -6.02
N ILE A 18 -2.64 4.91 -5.36
CA ILE A 18 -2.41 5.12 -3.93
C ILE A 18 -1.98 6.56 -3.68
N THR A 19 -1.06 7.10 -4.48
CA THR A 19 -0.52 8.43 -4.21
C THR A 19 -1.53 9.54 -4.46
N GLN A 20 -2.35 9.39 -5.51
CA GLN A 20 -3.44 10.30 -5.80
C GLN A 20 -4.57 10.19 -4.76
N ASN A 21 -5.06 8.99 -4.44
CA ASN A 21 -6.23 8.88 -3.55
C ASN A 21 -5.90 9.08 -2.06
N VAL A 22 -4.66 8.87 -1.64
CA VAL A 22 -4.27 9.03 -0.22
C VAL A 22 -3.67 10.40 0.07
N TRP A 23 -2.93 10.97 -0.88
CA TRP A 23 -2.18 12.21 -0.65
C TRP A 23 -2.48 13.31 -1.67
N ASP A 24 -3.31 13.07 -2.69
CA ASP A 24 -3.62 14.01 -3.78
C ASP A 24 -2.36 14.57 -4.45
N MET A 25 -1.35 13.70 -4.61
CA MET A 25 -0.05 14.06 -5.16
C MET A 25 0.33 13.16 -6.34
N PRO A 26 1.06 13.71 -7.35
CA PRO A 26 1.70 12.91 -8.38
C PRO A 26 2.66 11.88 -7.79
N LEU A 27 2.84 10.76 -8.50
CA LEU A 27 3.73 9.68 -8.05
C LEU A 27 5.18 10.16 -7.95
N GLU A 28 5.63 11.01 -8.86
CA GLU A 28 7.00 11.55 -8.89
C GLU A 28 7.34 12.31 -7.61
N ALA A 29 6.38 13.05 -7.07
CA ALA A 29 6.53 13.83 -5.84
C ALA A 29 6.43 12.98 -4.56
N SER A 30 5.92 11.75 -4.65
CA SER A 30 5.53 10.93 -3.49
C SER A 30 6.14 9.53 -3.47
N THR A 31 7.01 9.21 -4.42
CA THR A 31 7.64 7.88 -4.59
C THR A 31 8.30 7.37 -3.29
N ASN A 32 9.02 8.25 -2.58
CA ASN A 32 9.67 7.89 -1.31
C ASN A 32 8.68 7.78 -0.15
N LEU A 33 7.64 8.62 -0.13
CA LEU A 33 6.61 8.59 0.90
C LEU A 33 5.86 7.27 0.86
N LEU A 34 5.45 6.80 -0.32
CA LEU A 34 4.76 5.53 -0.48
C LEU A 34 5.56 4.37 0.14
N ASN A 35 6.88 4.32 -0.10
CA ASN A 35 7.75 3.29 0.44
C ASN A 35 7.86 3.35 1.97
N VAL A 36 8.03 4.56 2.53
CA VAL A 36 8.11 4.77 4.00
C VAL A 36 6.79 4.36 4.66
N TYR A 37 5.66 4.78 4.11
CA TYR A 37 4.35 4.44 4.64
C TYR A 37 4.05 2.95 4.52
N MET A 38 4.38 2.31 3.39
CA MET A 38 4.26 0.86 3.23
C MET A 38 5.07 0.10 4.27
N ASN A 39 6.33 0.50 4.49
CA ASN A 39 7.19 -0.14 5.48
C ASN A 39 6.64 0.04 6.90
N SER A 40 6.21 1.25 7.23
CA SER A 40 5.58 1.57 8.52
C SER A 40 4.30 0.76 8.73
N LEU A 41 3.47 0.63 7.69
CA LEU A 41 2.21 -0.11 7.76
C LEU A 41 2.45 -1.60 7.97
N ARG A 42 3.31 -2.22 7.17
CA ARG A 42 3.72 -3.63 7.35
C ARG A 42 4.30 -3.90 8.73
N ARG A 43 5.11 -2.98 9.26
CA ARG A 43 5.63 -3.13 10.61
C ARG A 43 4.54 -3.15 11.68
N LYS A 44 3.42 -2.45 11.45
CA LYS A 44 2.29 -2.37 12.39
C LYS A 44 1.29 -3.52 12.26
N ILE A 45 1.09 -4.07 11.05
CA ILE A 45 0.00 -5.03 10.80
C ILE A 45 0.46 -6.40 10.25
N ASP A 46 1.68 -6.51 9.73
CA ASP A 46 2.20 -7.76 9.14
C ASP A 46 3.37 -8.36 9.95
N LYS A 47 4.11 -7.57 10.74
CA LYS A 47 5.35 -8.04 11.38
C LYS A 47 5.11 -9.07 12.48
N ASP A 48 4.07 -8.85 13.29
CA ASP A 48 3.78 -9.68 14.47
C ASP A 48 2.68 -10.72 14.19
N PHE A 49 2.28 -10.87 12.93
CA PHE A 49 1.22 -11.78 12.49
C PHE A 49 1.76 -12.83 11.52
N GLU A 50 1.29 -14.08 11.63
CA GLU A 50 1.69 -15.17 10.72
C GLU A 50 1.23 -14.93 9.28
N THR A 51 0.07 -14.29 9.12
CA THR A 51 -0.52 -13.97 7.81
C THR A 51 -0.12 -12.56 7.41
N LYS A 52 0.56 -12.43 6.27
CA LYS A 52 0.91 -11.12 5.69
C LYS A 52 -0.24 -10.60 4.89
N LEU A 53 -0.78 -9.45 5.26
CA LEU A 53 -1.94 -8.86 4.57
C LEU A 53 -1.52 -8.08 3.32
N ILE A 54 -0.34 -7.44 3.30
CA ILE A 54 0.06 -6.56 2.18
C ILE A 54 1.09 -7.24 1.27
N HIS A 55 0.65 -7.63 0.08
CA HIS A 55 1.51 -8.23 -0.94
C HIS A 55 1.93 -7.22 -2.01
N THR A 56 3.21 -7.26 -2.38
CA THR A 56 3.73 -6.49 -3.52
C THR A 56 3.59 -7.30 -4.81
N ARG A 57 2.96 -6.72 -5.84
CA ARG A 57 2.97 -7.24 -7.21
C ARG A 57 3.93 -6.40 -8.03
N LYS A 58 5.12 -6.95 -8.30
CA LYS A 58 6.18 -6.26 -9.07
C LYS A 58 5.63 -5.75 -10.41
N GLY A 59 5.89 -4.49 -10.74
CA GLY A 59 5.45 -3.85 -11.98
C GLY A 59 3.99 -3.39 -12.01
N ILE A 60 3.19 -3.73 -10.99
CA ILE A 60 1.75 -3.38 -10.97
C ILE A 60 1.42 -2.53 -9.74
N GLY A 61 1.79 -2.97 -8.53
CA GLY A 61 1.44 -2.27 -7.31
C GLY A 61 1.33 -3.16 -6.08
N PHE A 62 0.29 -2.95 -5.28
CA PHE A 62 0.08 -3.61 -3.99
C PHE A 62 -1.34 -4.14 -3.88
N VAL A 63 -1.50 -5.26 -3.18
CA VAL A 63 -2.82 -5.84 -2.90
C VAL A 63 -2.90 -6.23 -1.43
N MET A 64 -4.02 -5.92 -0.80
CA MET A 64 -4.35 -6.42 0.53
C MET A 64 -5.16 -7.70 0.42
N LYS A 65 -4.62 -8.83 0.87
CA LYS A 65 -5.30 -10.13 0.91
C LYS A 65 -4.69 -11.00 2.01
N GLU A 66 -5.44 -12.01 2.45
CA GLU A 66 -4.96 -13.05 3.36
C GLU A 66 -4.19 -14.14 2.60
#